data_AF-A0A354FUK1-F1
#
_entry.id   AF-A0A354FUK1-F1
#
_cell.length_a   1.000
_cell.length_b   1.000
_cell.length_c   1.000
_cell.angle_alpha   90.00
_cell.angle_beta   90.00
_cell.angle_gamma   90.00
#
_symmetry.space_group_name_H-M   'P 1'
#
loop_
_entity.id
_entity.type
_entity.pdbx_description
1 polymer ?
#
loop_
_entity_poly.entity_id
_entity_poly.type
_entity_poly.pdbx_seq_one_letter_code
_entity_poly.pdbx_strand_id
1 'polypeptide(L)'
;MDCPGAVSVSASKAVLGFSKSIIVDVSETAGLPDLIKNAYRTGGASIPIVIFTDPGVTKIFGRYDHPAMKSQKYGTIFKPARDGVSKAKKDGTFFGEGKPTVVIKIQGSQLESWKSSAGTEIKAKLIAVEDEKTYLFVTETGKTIRATAAQLDESSVSRARKLAGLK
;
A
#
# COMPACT_ATOMS: atom_id res chain seq x y z
N MET A 1 11.74 -36.30 0.87
CA MET A 1 12.18 -34.94 1.26
C MET A 1 11.39 -33.98 0.39
N ASP A 2 10.33 -33.39 0.95
CA ASP A 2 9.43 -32.49 0.22
C ASP A 2 9.68 -31.04 0.67
N CYS A 3 9.92 -30.18 -0.32
CA CYS A 3 10.24 -28.78 -0.15
C CYS A 3 9.09 -27.99 0.51
N PRO A 4 9.38 -27.02 1.41
CA PRO A 4 8.39 -26.31 2.23
C PRO A 4 7.68 -25.16 1.48
N GLY A 5 7.28 -25.39 0.21
CA GLY A 5 6.55 -24.41 -0.61
C GLY A 5 5.09 -24.17 -0.17
N ALA A 6 4.55 -25.01 0.72
CA ALA A 6 3.13 -24.99 1.09
C ALA A 6 2.75 -23.93 2.16
N VAL A 7 3.74 -23.31 2.81
CA VAL A 7 3.49 -22.27 3.83
C VAL A 7 3.04 -20.95 3.19
N SER A 8 3.50 -20.66 1.97
CA SER A 8 3.19 -19.43 1.23
C SER A 8 1.72 -19.38 0.80
N VAL A 9 1.19 -20.43 0.15
CA VAL A 9 -0.16 -20.39 -0.43
C VAL A 9 -1.25 -20.42 0.64
N SER A 10 -1.05 -21.19 1.71
CA SER A 10 -2.04 -21.39 2.77
C SER A 10 -2.19 -20.14 3.66
N ALA A 11 -1.06 -19.49 3.99
CA ALA A 11 -1.06 -18.22 4.70
C ALA A 11 -1.65 -17.09 3.83
N SER A 12 -1.27 -17.02 2.54
CA SER A 12 -1.85 -16.06 1.61
C SER A 12 -3.36 -16.22 1.47
N LYS A 13 -3.89 -17.44 1.31
CA LYS A 13 -5.33 -17.66 1.16
C LYS A 13 -6.14 -17.32 2.41
N ALA A 14 -5.57 -17.51 3.61
CA ALA A 14 -6.19 -17.10 4.88
C ALA A 14 -6.15 -15.57 5.11
N VAL A 15 -5.14 -14.89 4.58
CA VAL A 15 -4.95 -13.43 4.70
C VAL A 15 -5.74 -12.66 3.63
N LEU A 16 -5.85 -13.19 2.40
CA LEU A 16 -6.54 -12.56 1.26
C LEU A 16 -8.06 -12.41 1.45
N GLY A 17 -8.66 -13.08 2.43
CA GLY A 17 -10.10 -12.99 2.70
C GLY A 17 -10.54 -11.71 3.43
N PHE A 18 -9.62 -10.89 3.94
CA PHE A 18 -9.97 -9.84 4.91
C PHE A 18 -9.38 -8.45 4.66
N SER A 19 -8.33 -8.30 3.84
CA SER A 19 -7.74 -7.01 3.50
C SER A 19 -6.69 -7.10 2.37
N LYS A 20 -6.28 -5.95 1.82
CA LYS A 20 -5.11 -5.85 0.93
C LYS A 20 -3.87 -6.36 1.69
N SER A 21 -3.35 -7.51 1.29
CA SER A 21 -2.08 -8.03 1.78
C SER A 21 -0.91 -7.28 1.13
N ILE A 22 -0.11 -6.61 1.95
CA ILE A 22 1.15 -5.99 1.50
C ILE A 22 2.27 -6.99 1.79
N ILE A 23 2.90 -7.50 0.74
CA ILE A 23 4.12 -8.31 0.84
C ILE A 23 5.27 -7.32 0.74
N VAL A 24 6.14 -7.31 1.74
CA VAL A 24 7.27 -6.39 1.81
C VAL A 24 8.55 -7.19 1.64
N ASP A 25 9.39 -6.77 0.69
CA ASP A 25 10.75 -7.26 0.57
C ASP A 25 11.62 -6.62 1.66
N VAL A 26 12.46 -7.44 2.31
CA VAL A 26 13.33 -7.05 3.42
C VAL A 26 14.32 -5.94 3.02
N SER A 27 14.66 -5.88 1.74
CA SER A 27 15.53 -4.85 1.16
C SER A 27 14.86 -3.48 1.02
N GLU A 28 13.52 -3.39 1.12
CA GLU A 28 12.74 -2.16 0.95
C GLU A 28 12.18 -1.59 2.27
N THR A 29 12.68 -2.07 3.41
CA THR A 29 12.20 -1.70 4.76
C THR A 29 12.30 -0.21 5.08
N ALA A 30 13.14 0.55 4.37
CA ALA A 30 13.27 2.00 4.52
C ALA A 30 11.99 2.76 4.14
N GLY A 31 11.17 2.23 3.23
CA GLY A 31 9.92 2.85 2.76
C GLY A 31 8.70 2.57 3.63
N LEU A 32 8.82 1.76 4.68
CA LEU A 32 7.69 1.36 5.51
C LEU A 32 7.30 2.47 6.52
N PRO A 33 6.00 2.55 6.90
CA PRO A 33 5.57 3.38 8.01
C PRO A 33 6.29 3.00 9.30
N ASP A 34 6.57 3.98 10.17
CA ASP A 34 7.38 3.78 11.37
C ASP A 34 6.77 2.74 12.33
N LEU A 35 5.45 2.62 12.37
CA LEU A 35 4.76 1.59 13.15
C LEU A 35 5.13 0.17 12.66
N ILE A 36 5.25 -0.03 11.34
CA ILE A 36 5.66 -1.31 10.74
C ILE A 36 7.15 -1.53 10.88
N LYS A 37 7.98 -0.49 10.77
CA LYS A 37 9.42 -0.58 11.05
C LYS A 37 9.68 -1.00 12.49
N ASN A 38 8.99 -0.39 13.45
CA ASN A 38 9.10 -0.71 14.86
C ASN A 38 8.60 -2.12 15.15
N ALA A 39 7.47 -2.51 14.55
CA ALA A 39 7.01 -3.90 14.61
C ALA A 39 8.09 -4.83 14.05
N TYR A 40 8.59 -4.62 12.83
CA TYR A 40 9.64 -5.45 12.23
C TYR A 40 10.88 -5.57 13.15
N ARG A 41 11.41 -4.44 13.64
CA ARG A 41 12.61 -4.38 14.49
C ARG A 41 12.47 -5.12 15.82
N THR A 42 11.28 -5.15 16.38
CA THR A 42 10.98 -5.84 17.66
C THR A 42 10.72 -7.34 17.51
N GLY A 43 10.70 -7.88 16.29
CA GLY A 43 10.49 -9.31 16.01
C GLY A 43 11.74 -10.15 15.93
N GLY A 44 12.90 -9.52 16.07
CA GLY A 44 14.19 -10.15 15.83
C GLY A 44 14.37 -10.60 14.38
N ALA A 45 15.37 -11.45 14.16
CA ALA A 45 15.78 -11.94 12.84
C ALA A 45 14.91 -13.10 12.29
N SER A 46 13.82 -13.46 12.97
CA SER A 46 13.06 -14.67 12.66
C SER A 46 11.93 -14.41 11.67
N ILE A 47 12.26 -14.56 10.39
CA ILE A 47 11.38 -14.38 9.23
C ILE A 47 10.68 -15.73 8.92
N PRO A 48 9.40 -15.75 8.51
CA PRO A 48 8.51 -14.62 8.22
C PRO A 48 7.90 -13.95 9.46
N ILE A 49 7.55 -12.66 9.33
CA ILE A 49 6.76 -11.89 10.31
C ILE A 49 5.45 -11.48 9.64
N VAL A 50 4.32 -11.82 10.26
CA VAL A 50 2.97 -11.43 9.83
C VAL A 50 2.42 -10.40 10.80
N ILE A 51 2.01 -9.23 10.29
CA ILE A 51 1.44 -8.14 11.08
C ILE A 51 0.04 -7.86 10.55
N PHE A 52 -0.95 -7.90 11.45
CA PHE A 52 -2.32 -7.46 11.18
C PHE A 52 -2.44 -6.02 11.65
N THR A 53 -2.76 -5.11 10.74
CA THR A 53 -2.98 -3.69 11.05
C THR A 53 -4.19 -3.19 10.28
N ASP A 54 -4.76 -2.08 10.74
CA ASP A 54 -5.70 -1.30 9.94
C ASP A 54 -5.00 -0.74 8.67
N PRO A 55 -5.74 -0.43 7.59
CA PRO A 55 -5.15 0.09 6.36
C PRO A 55 -4.40 1.42 6.52
N GLY A 56 -4.79 2.22 7.51
CA GLY A 56 -4.11 3.46 7.86
C GLY A 56 -2.79 3.24 8.61
N VAL A 57 -2.48 1.99 8.98
CA VAL A 57 -1.29 1.61 9.73
C VAL A 57 -1.18 2.42 11.03
N THR A 58 -2.31 2.57 11.72
CA THR A 58 -2.43 3.30 12.99
C THR A 58 -2.52 2.36 14.19
N LYS A 59 -2.93 1.11 13.98
CA LYS A 59 -3.19 0.13 15.04
C LYS A 59 -2.87 -1.29 14.59
N ILE A 60 -1.97 -1.93 15.33
CA ILE A 60 -1.65 -3.35 15.16
C ILE A 60 -2.62 -4.21 15.97
N PHE A 61 -3.30 -5.15 15.31
CA PHE A 61 -4.23 -6.11 15.88
C PHE A 61 -3.58 -7.46 16.21
N GLY A 62 -2.43 -7.74 15.62
CA GLY A 62 -1.70 -8.98 15.87
C GLY A 62 -0.35 -8.98 15.17
N ARG A 63 0.62 -9.66 15.78
CA ARG A 63 1.98 -9.76 15.27
C ARG A 63 2.51 -11.16 15.56
N TYR A 64 2.97 -11.84 14.53
CA TYR A 64 3.35 -13.25 14.58
C TYR A 64 4.69 -13.41 13.86
N ASP A 65 5.73 -13.79 14.59
CA ASP A 65 7.04 -14.13 14.03
C ASP A 65 7.13 -15.64 13.74
N HIS A 66 8.22 -16.08 13.12
CA HIS A 66 8.39 -17.48 12.75
C HIS A 66 8.28 -18.46 13.95
N PRO A 67 8.86 -18.20 15.14
CA PRO A 67 8.66 -19.02 16.32
C PRO A 67 7.19 -19.09 16.77
N ALA A 68 6.48 -17.96 16.81
CA ALA A 68 5.07 -17.93 17.20
C ALA A 68 4.14 -18.63 16.19
N MET A 69 4.57 -18.74 14.93
CA MET A 69 3.83 -19.49 13.90
C MET A 69 4.23 -20.96 13.82
N LYS A 70 5.39 -21.34 14.36
CA LYS A 70 5.90 -22.70 14.31
C LYS A 70 5.02 -23.62 15.17
N SER A 71 4.64 -24.77 14.60
CA SER A 71 3.83 -25.82 15.26
C SER A 71 2.40 -25.42 15.63
N GLN A 72 1.88 -24.30 15.12
CA GLN A 72 0.54 -23.84 15.42
C GLN A 72 -0.46 -24.09 14.28
N LYS A 73 -1.75 -24.17 14.61
CA LYS A 73 -2.83 -24.28 13.61
C LYS A 73 -3.18 -22.89 13.06
N TYR A 74 -2.85 -22.64 11.78
CA TYR A 74 -3.09 -21.35 11.12
C TYR A 74 -4.54 -20.84 11.20
N GLY A 75 -5.51 -21.75 11.21
CA GLY A 75 -6.93 -21.38 11.33
C GLY A 75 -7.33 -20.75 12.68
N THR A 76 -6.54 -20.95 13.74
CA THR A 76 -6.84 -20.48 15.09
C THR A 76 -5.89 -19.39 15.57
N ILE A 77 -4.63 -19.39 15.16
CA ILE A 77 -3.64 -18.40 15.66
C ILE A 77 -4.01 -16.96 15.35
N PHE A 78 -4.67 -16.73 14.22
CA PHE A 78 -5.09 -15.40 13.79
C PHE A 78 -6.51 -15.04 14.27
N LYS A 79 -7.20 -15.94 14.98
CA LYS A 79 -8.56 -15.68 15.47
C LYS A 79 -8.64 -14.44 16.39
N PRO A 80 -7.74 -14.25 17.38
CA PRO A 80 -7.77 -13.06 18.23
C PRO A 80 -7.59 -11.75 17.43
N ALA A 81 -6.66 -11.73 16.48
CA ALA A 81 -6.45 -10.57 15.61
C ALA A 81 -7.69 -10.27 14.74
N ARG A 82 -8.32 -11.31 14.17
CA ARG A 82 -9.56 -11.16 13.37
C ARG A 82 -10.73 -10.66 14.21
N ASP A 83 -10.88 -11.16 15.43
CA ASP A 83 -11.92 -10.73 16.36
C ASP A 83 -11.68 -9.26 16.78
N GLY A 84 -10.42 -8.87 16.99
CA GLY A 84 -10.01 -7.48 17.24
C GLY A 84 -10.27 -6.51 16.08
N VAL A 85 -9.99 -6.93 14.84
CA VAL A 85 -10.33 -6.17 13.62
C VAL A 85 -11.84 -6.02 13.50
N SER A 86 -12.59 -7.12 13.67
CA SER A 86 -14.06 -7.11 13.56
C SER A 86 -14.69 -6.19 14.60
N LYS A 87 -14.14 -6.17 15.81
CA LYS A 87 -14.54 -5.24 16.87
C LYS A 87 -14.21 -3.78 16.49
N ALA A 88 -12.99 -3.50 16.03
CA ALA A 88 -12.60 -2.15 15.64
C ALA A 88 -13.45 -1.60 14.48
N LYS A 89 -13.86 -2.45 13.53
CA LYS A 89 -14.80 -2.07 12.47
C LYS A 89 -16.17 -1.70 13.03
N LYS A 90 -16.71 -2.50 13.95
CA LYS A 90 -18.00 -2.21 14.62
C LYS A 90 -17.94 -0.93 15.45
N ASP A 91 -16.82 -0.70 16.14
CA ASP A 91 -16.61 0.44 17.04
C ASP A 91 -16.20 1.71 16.27
N GLY A 92 -16.07 1.67 14.94
CA GLY A 92 -15.65 2.81 14.12
C GLY A 92 -14.19 3.23 14.34
N THR A 93 -13.37 2.37 14.96
CA THR A 93 -11.95 2.63 15.29
C THR A 93 -10.98 1.90 14.36
N PHE A 94 -11.47 1.40 13.22
CA PHE A 94 -10.67 0.79 12.16
C PHE A 94 -10.34 1.85 11.11
N PHE A 95 -9.18 2.49 11.27
CA PHE A 95 -8.80 3.65 10.47
C PHE A 95 -8.17 3.28 9.12
N GLY A 96 -8.35 4.14 8.12
CA GLY A 96 -7.85 3.88 6.76
C GLY A 96 -8.75 3.00 5.89
N GLU A 97 -9.95 2.62 6.33
CA GLU A 97 -11.09 2.41 5.42
C GLU A 97 -11.57 3.75 4.81
N GLY A 98 -10.64 4.68 4.55
CA GLY A 98 -10.89 5.76 3.62
C GLY A 98 -11.29 5.15 2.29
N LYS A 99 -12.31 5.73 1.65
CA LYS A 99 -12.94 5.27 0.39
C LYS A 99 -11.95 4.54 -0.53
N PRO A 100 -12.37 3.46 -1.21
CA PRO A 100 -11.53 2.80 -2.20
C PRO A 100 -10.89 3.88 -3.07
N THR A 101 -9.55 3.91 -3.09
CA THR A 101 -8.80 4.91 -3.83
C THR A 101 -9.39 5.00 -5.23
N VAL A 102 -9.98 6.13 -5.56
CA VAL A 102 -10.59 6.30 -6.89
C VAL A 102 -9.43 6.49 -7.83
N VAL A 103 -9.04 5.42 -8.54
CA VAL A 103 -7.95 5.44 -9.51
C VAL A 103 -8.55 5.58 -10.89
N ILE A 104 -8.46 6.79 -11.44
CA ILE A 104 -8.82 7.05 -12.83
C ILE A 104 -7.60 6.74 -13.67
N LYS A 105 -7.58 5.59 -14.35
CA LYS A 105 -6.51 5.21 -15.27
C LYS A 105 -6.68 5.96 -16.59
N ILE A 106 -5.60 6.57 -17.07
CA ILE A 106 -5.57 7.28 -18.34
C ILE A 106 -4.94 6.36 -19.37
N GLN A 107 -5.72 5.93 -20.36
CA GLN A 107 -5.22 5.10 -21.45
C GLN A 107 -4.68 5.97 -22.58
N GLY A 108 -3.55 5.55 -23.17
CA GLY A 108 -3.00 6.19 -24.37
C GLY A 108 -2.36 7.57 -24.13
N SER A 109 -1.99 7.92 -22.90
CA SER A 109 -1.34 9.21 -22.65
C SER A 109 0.01 9.32 -23.33
N GLN A 110 0.24 10.48 -23.94
CA GLN A 110 1.48 10.81 -24.61
C GLN A 110 2.50 11.35 -23.61
N LEU A 111 3.76 11.30 -24.03
CA LEU A 111 4.85 11.82 -23.24
C LEU A 111 4.90 13.34 -23.42
N GLU A 112 4.61 14.07 -22.35
CA GLU A 112 4.45 15.53 -22.38
C GLU A 112 5.36 16.20 -21.35
N SER A 113 5.62 17.50 -21.53
CA SER A 113 6.27 18.31 -20.50
C SER A 113 5.27 18.70 -19.42
N TRP A 114 5.63 18.48 -18.15
CA TRP A 114 4.86 18.81 -16.96
C TRP A 114 5.68 19.75 -16.08
N LYS A 115 5.06 20.85 -15.66
CA LYS A 115 5.74 21.88 -14.88
C LYS A 115 5.39 21.74 -13.40
N SER A 116 6.40 21.79 -12.54
CA SER A 116 6.24 21.84 -11.09
C SER A 116 5.90 23.25 -10.62
N SER A 117 5.34 23.37 -9.43
CA SER A 117 5.09 24.68 -8.80
C SER A 117 6.37 25.48 -8.53
N ALA A 118 7.53 24.81 -8.47
CA ALA A 118 8.85 25.44 -8.39
C ALA A 118 9.41 25.86 -9.76
N GLY A 119 8.67 25.68 -10.85
CA GLY A 119 9.06 26.09 -12.20
C GLY A 119 9.94 25.11 -12.97
N THR A 120 10.22 23.92 -12.42
CA THR A 120 11.00 22.87 -13.08
C THR A 120 10.09 22.03 -13.98
N GLU A 121 10.59 21.64 -15.15
CA GLU A 121 9.85 20.80 -16.09
C GLU A 121 10.36 19.35 -16.12
N ILE A 122 9.44 18.40 -16.27
CA ILE A 122 9.73 16.99 -16.48
C ILE A 122 9.00 16.48 -17.72
N LYS A 123 9.61 15.56 -18.45
CA LYS A 123 8.93 14.82 -19.53
C LYS A 123 8.39 13.49 -19.02
N ALA A 124 7.06 13.32 -19.06
CA ALA A 124 6.40 12.12 -18.57
C ALA A 124 5.01 11.90 -19.17
N LYS A 125 4.52 10.67 -19.06
CA LYS A 125 3.14 10.25 -19.36
C LYS A 125 2.31 10.28 -18.09
N LEU A 126 1.15 10.93 -18.10
CA LEU A 126 0.19 10.81 -16.99
C LEU A 126 -0.58 9.49 -17.14
N ILE A 127 -0.41 8.56 -16.21
CA ILE A 127 -0.99 7.21 -16.30
C ILE A 127 -2.23 7.02 -15.42
N ALA A 128 -2.35 7.79 -14.34
CA ALA A 128 -3.50 7.70 -13.44
C ALA A 128 -3.65 8.96 -12.57
N VAL A 129 -4.86 9.13 -12.04
CA VAL A 129 -5.16 10.05 -10.94
C VAL A 129 -5.79 9.28 -9.79
N GLU A 130 -5.18 9.36 -8.61
CA GLU A 130 -5.64 8.77 -7.35
C GLU A 130 -6.40 9.83 -6.52
N ASP A 131 -7.61 9.51 -6.09
CA ASP A 131 -8.46 10.33 -5.19
C ASP A 131 -8.67 11.77 -5.68
N GLU A 132 -8.63 11.97 -7.00
CA GLU A 132 -8.74 13.27 -7.69
C GLU A 132 -7.70 14.32 -7.27
N LYS A 133 -6.67 13.90 -6.54
CA LYS A 133 -5.71 14.80 -5.87
C LYS A 133 -4.26 14.47 -6.17
N THR A 134 -3.98 13.21 -6.50
CA THR A 134 -2.62 12.69 -6.71
C THR A 134 -2.48 12.21 -8.14
N TYR A 135 -1.48 12.72 -8.84
CA TYR A 135 -1.21 12.46 -10.25
C TYR A 135 -0.03 11.50 -10.36
N LEU A 136 -0.20 10.42 -11.13
CA LEU A 136 0.83 9.42 -11.37
C LEU A 136 1.40 9.61 -12.77
N PHE A 137 2.70 9.88 -12.82
CA PHE A 137 3.46 10.07 -14.04
C PHE A 137 4.44 8.93 -14.25
N VAL A 138 4.71 8.57 -15.51
CA VAL A 138 5.79 7.67 -15.89
C VAL A 138 6.74 8.43 -16.81
N THR A 139 8.00 8.55 -16.41
CA THR A 139 9.04 9.23 -17.20
C THR A 139 9.42 8.44 -18.46
N GLU A 140 10.19 9.05 -19.36
CA GLU A 140 10.80 8.36 -20.51
C GLU A 140 11.59 7.10 -20.10
N THR A 141 12.23 7.16 -18.93
CA THR A 141 13.03 6.08 -18.35
C THR A 141 12.19 5.03 -17.60
N GLY A 142 10.85 5.12 -17.64
CA GLY A 142 9.94 4.19 -16.99
C GLY A 142 9.78 4.38 -15.48
N LYS A 143 10.38 5.43 -14.89
CA LYS A 143 10.22 5.72 -13.46
C LYS A 143 8.84 6.31 -13.19
N THR A 144 8.15 5.77 -12.18
CA THR A 144 6.87 6.32 -11.73
C THR A 144 7.09 7.42 -10.71
N ILE A 145 6.48 8.58 -10.94
CA ILE A 145 6.52 9.75 -10.07
C ILE A 145 5.10 10.08 -9.63
N ARG A 146 4.95 10.39 -8.34
CA ARG A 146 3.69 10.89 -7.78
C ARG A 146 3.83 12.37 -7.49
N ALA A 147 2.84 13.15 -7.90
CA ALA A 147 2.76 14.57 -7.54
C ALA A 147 1.34 14.94 -7.12
N THR A 148 1.23 15.84 -6.15
CA THR A 148 -0.04 16.46 -5.75
C THR A 148 -0.25 17.76 -6.51
N ALA A 149 -1.48 18.30 -6.49
CA ALA A 149 -1.79 19.58 -7.12
C ALA A 149 -0.87 20.72 -6.64
N ALA A 150 -0.48 20.75 -5.37
CA ALA A 150 0.42 21.77 -4.81
C ALA A 150 1.87 21.69 -5.35
N GLN A 151 2.26 20.54 -5.89
CA GLN A 151 3.60 20.31 -6.44
C GLN A 151 3.67 20.57 -7.95
N LEU A 152 2.51 20.79 -8.58
CA LEU A 152 2.39 21.07 -10.01
C LEU A 152 1.98 22.52 -10.21
N ASP A 153 2.38 23.08 -11.34
CA ASP A 153 1.87 24.36 -11.82
C ASP A 153 0.38 24.25 -12.17
N GLU A 154 -0.40 25.32 -11.98
CA GLU A 154 -1.85 25.35 -12.21
C GLU A 154 -2.25 24.89 -13.62
N SER A 155 -1.44 25.23 -14.63
CA SER A 155 -1.66 24.81 -16.02
C SER A 155 -1.52 23.29 -16.18
N SER A 156 -0.57 22.69 -15.47
CA SER A 156 -0.33 21.24 -15.45
C SER A 156 -1.43 20.51 -14.69
N VAL A 157 -1.91 21.06 -13.58
CA VAL A 157 -3.06 20.51 -12.84
C VAL A 157 -4.32 20.51 -13.70
N SER A 158 -4.65 21.64 -14.32
CA SER A 158 -5.82 21.81 -15.18
C SER A 158 -5.83 20.80 -16.33
N ARG A 159 -4.68 20.62 -16.98
CA ARG A 159 -4.51 19.64 -18.06
C ARG A 159 -4.63 18.20 -17.56
N ALA A 160 -4.02 17.86 -16.42
CA ALA A 160 -4.11 16.52 -15.84
C ALA A 160 -5.56 16.14 -15.50
N ARG A 161 -6.33 17.08 -14.92
CA ARG A 161 -7.77 16.88 -14.65
C ARG A 161 -8.56 16.65 -15.93
N LYS A 162 -8.32 17.45 -16.97
CA LYS A 162 -8.98 17.28 -18.28
C LYS A 162 -8.71 15.91 -18.90
N LEU A 163 -7.46 15.43 -18.85
CA LEU A 163 -7.11 14.09 -19.34
C LEU A 163 -7.76 12.97 -18.53
N ALA A 164 -7.98 13.20 -17.23
CA ALA A 164 -8.68 12.26 -16.35
C ALA A 164 -10.22 12.37 -16.44
N GLY A 165 -10.77 13.26 -17.29
CA GLY A 165 -12.22 13.50 -17.36
C GLY A 165 -12.80 14.12 -16.08
N LEU A 166 -11.95 14.73 -15.25
CA LEU A 166 -12.35 15.43 -14.04
C LEU A 166 -12.73 16.88 -14.38
N LYS A 167 -13.82 17.35 -13.76
CA LYS A 167 -14.27 18.75 -13.86
C LYS A 167 -13.38 19.68 -13.03
#